data_AF-A0A1Q6Q3G5-F1
#
_entry.id   AF-A0A1Q6Q3G5-F1
#
_cell.length_a   1.000
_cell.length_b   1.000
_cell.length_c   1.000
_cell.angle_alpha   90.00
_cell.angle_beta   90.00
_cell.angle_gamma   90.00
#
_symmetry.space_group_name_H-M   'P 1'
#
loop_
_entity.id
_entity.type
_entity.pdbx_description
1 polymer ?
#
loop_
_entity_poly.entity_id
_entity_poly.type
_entity_poly.pdbx_seq_one_letter_code
_entity_poly.pdbx_strand_id
1 'polypeptide(L)'
;MRTNRIIYPNQIRQQAKAFAPAIRKDDPNVSLVTVGHRRFYAYRYEGKVSDCAKAVVLLCYSEKSLGNPDALRVFISMQTNLSTQEILEMYAKRWSIEVFFRNCKQKLAFDKCQLRKQRGIERMWLLLSLVHFLCCTLPDYRGAFEKGFAYFRECLLQA
;
A
#
# COMPACT_ATOMS: atom_id res chain seq x y z
N MET A 1 0.60 -7.26 -3.35
CA MET A 1 0.44 -6.92 -4.78
C MET A 1 0.92 -8.08 -5.65
N ARG A 2 0.27 -8.34 -6.79
CA ARG A 2 0.67 -9.44 -7.69
C ARG A 2 1.94 -9.07 -8.46
N THR A 3 2.96 -9.91 -8.39
CA THR A 3 4.25 -9.76 -9.12
C THR A 3 4.21 -10.29 -10.56
N ASN A 4 3.12 -10.98 -10.94
CA ASN A 4 2.92 -11.59 -12.26
C ASN A 4 2.47 -10.61 -13.36
N ARG A 5 2.79 -9.31 -13.23
CA ARG A 5 2.37 -8.30 -14.22
C ARG A 5 3.18 -8.45 -15.51
N ILE A 6 2.54 -8.32 -16.66
CA ILE A 6 3.22 -8.37 -17.96
C ILE A 6 3.76 -6.99 -18.28
N ILE A 7 5.05 -6.94 -18.60
CA ILE A 7 5.79 -5.75 -19.03
C ILE A 7 6.53 -6.07 -20.33
N TYR A 8 7.00 -5.02 -21.02
CA TYR A 8 7.73 -5.14 -22.28
C TYR A 8 9.12 -4.46 -22.19
N PRO A 9 9.98 -4.85 -21.23
CA PRO A 9 11.34 -4.33 -21.17
C PRO A 9 12.07 -4.72 -22.46
N ASN A 10 12.78 -3.76 -23.07
CA ASN A 10 13.45 -3.94 -24.36
C ASN A 10 12.55 -4.49 -25.48
N GLN A 11 11.25 -4.15 -25.47
CA GLN A 11 10.22 -4.65 -26.39
C GLN A 11 9.93 -6.15 -26.29
N ILE A 12 10.46 -6.85 -25.28
CA ILE A 12 10.23 -8.29 -25.07
C ILE A 12 9.12 -8.48 -24.03
N ARG A 13 8.04 -9.16 -24.44
CA ARG A 13 6.93 -9.50 -23.54
C ARG A 13 7.35 -10.52 -22.50
N GLN A 14 7.34 -10.12 -21.23
CA GLN A 14 7.63 -11.03 -20.12
C GLN A 14 6.96 -10.59 -18.81
N GLN A 15 6.91 -11.47 -17.83
CA GLN A 15 6.40 -11.13 -16.50
C GLN A 15 7.45 -10.32 -15.72
N ALA A 16 7.00 -9.35 -14.93
CA ALA A 16 7.87 -8.53 -14.08
C ALA A 16 8.75 -9.40 -13.18
N LYS A 17 8.19 -10.45 -12.55
CA LYS A 17 8.98 -11.41 -11.77
C LYS A 17 10.05 -12.17 -12.56
N ALA A 18 9.83 -12.42 -13.85
CA ALA A 18 10.77 -13.13 -14.71
C ALA A 18 11.90 -12.21 -15.18
N PHE A 19 11.59 -10.92 -15.37
CA PHE A 19 12.58 -9.89 -15.67
C PHE A 19 13.41 -9.48 -14.45
N ALA A 20 12.83 -9.56 -13.24
CA ALA A 20 13.42 -9.00 -12.03
C ALA A 20 14.86 -9.46 -11.70
N PRO A 21 15.30 -10.71 -11.99
CA PRO A 21 16.69 -11.13 -11.81
C PRO A 21 17.71 -10.44 -12.74
N ALA A 22 17.26 -9.86 -13.85
CA ALA A 22 18.13 -9.14 -14.79
C ALA A 22 18.49 -7.72 -14.31
N ILE A 23 17.82 -7.21 -13.27
CA ILE A 23 18.04 -5.87 -12.72
C ILE A 23 19.37 -5.83 -11.98
N ARG A 24 20.25 -4.90 -12.37
CA ARG A 24 21.52 -4.63 -11.69
C ARG A 24 21.51 -3.24 -11.05
N LYS A 25 22.39 -3.00 -10.07
CA LYS A 25 22.46 -1.72 -9.34
C LYS A 25 22.91 -0.54 -10.21
N ASP A 26 23.68 -0.84 -11.24
CA ASP A 26 24.29 0.07 -12.21
C ASP A 26 23.37 0.38 -13.40
N ASP A 27 22.19 -0.25 -13.49
CA ASP A 27 21.22 0.05 -14.54
C ASP A 27 20.75 1.52 -14.43
N PRO A 28 20.75 2.29 -15.53
CA PRO A 28 20.35 3.70 -15.52
C PRO A 28 18.89 3.92 -15.07
N ASN A 29 18.04 2.91 -15.17
CA ASN A 29 16.66 2.97 -14.72
C ASN A 29 16.48 2.56 -13.25
N VAL A 30 17.56 2.21 -12.54
CA VAL A 30 17.54 1.90 -11.12
C VAL A 30 17.88 3.14 -10.31
N SER A 31 17.02 3.41 -9.34
CA SER A 31 17.21 4.49 -8.36
C SER A 31 17.16 3.92 -6.95
N LEU A 32 18.04 4.43 -6.08
CA LEU A 32 17.98 4.20 -4.66
C LEU A 32 17.08 5.25 -4.03
N VAL A 33 16.00 4.81 -3.40
CA VAL A 33 14.93 5.66 -2.87
C VAL A 33 14.71 5.38 -1.40
N THR A 34 14.35 6.41 -0.63
CA THR A 34 14.16 6.31 0.82
C THR A 34 12.73 6.66 1.18
N VAL A 35 11.98 5.70 1.70
CA VAL A 35 10.57 5.87 2.07
C VAL A 35 10.44 5.68 3.58
N GLY A 36 10.18 6.77 4.30
CA GLY A 36 10.28 6.78 5.77
C GLY A 36 11.72 6.49 6.21
N HIS A 37 11.93 5.46 7.02
CA HIS A 37 13.25 5.04 7.51
C HIS A 37 13.86 3.87 6.71
N ARG A 38 13.29 3.51 5.55
CA ARG A 38 13.71 2.34 4.78
C ARG A 38 14.18 2.74 3.38
N ARG A 39 15.27 2.11 2.95
CA ARG A 39 15.87 2.28 1.63
C ARG A 39 15.52 1.12 0.70
N PHE A 40 15.25 1.45 -0.55
CA PHE A 40 14.86 0.50 -1.58
C PHE A 40 15.60 0.77 -2.88
N TYR A 41 15.98 -0.29 -3.58
CA TYR A 41 16.33 -0.19 -4.99
C TYR A 41 15.05 -0.31 -5.80
N ALA A 42 14.80 0.63 -6.71
CA ALA A 42 13.63 0.66 -7.55
C ALA A 42 14.04 0.80 -9.02
N TYR A 43 13.79 -0.26 -9.79
CA TYR A 43 13.88 -0.22 -11.25
C TYR A 43 12.58 0.37 -11.81
N ARG A 44 12.71 1.37 -12.68
CA ARG A 44 11.59 2.05 -13.32
C ARG A 44 11.42 1.58 -14.76
N TYR A 45 10.34 0.85 -15.02
CA TYR A 45 9.84 0.60 -16.37
C TYR A 45 8.77 1.62 -16.72
N GLU A 46 8.88 2.28 -17.86
CA GLU A 46 7.83 3.16 -18.40
C GLU A 46 7.43 2.68 -19.80
N GLY A 47 6.17 2.29 -19.98
CA GLY A 47 5.70 1.74 -21.24
C GLY A 47 4.33 1.09 -21.14
N LYS A 48 4.01 0.24 -22.12
CA LYS A 48 2.73 -0.44 -22.20
C LYS A 48 2.58 -1.46 -21.08
N VAL A 49 1.45 -1.44 -20.40
CA VAL A 49 1.12 -2.41 -19.34
C VAL A 49 -0.34 -2.82 -19.50
N SER A 50 -0.58 -4.09 -19.82
CA SER A 50 -1.94 -4.60 -20.09
C SER A 50 -2.64 -3.74 -21.16
N ASP A 51 -3.85 -3.26 -20.90
CA ASP A 51 -4.63 -2.39 -21.80
C ASP A 51 -4.23 -0.91 -21.70
N CYS A 52 -3.30 -0.56 -20.81
CA CYS A 52 -2.81 0.82 -20.68
C CYS A 52 -1.61 1.05 -21.61
N ALA A 53 -1.74 2.01 -22.51
CA ALA A 53 -0.70 2.35 -23.49
C ALA A 53 0.61 2.81 -22.83
N LYS A 54 0.51 3.55 -21.72
CA LYS A 54 1.66 4.08 -21.01
C LYS A 54 1.41 4.13 -19.50
N ALA A 55 2.23 3.41 -18.75
CA ALA A 55 2.24 3.39 -17.30
C ALA A 55 3.68 3.19 -16.79
N VAL A 56 3.89 3.54 -15.53
CA VAL A 56 5.13 3.24 -14.80
C VAL A 56 4.94 1.97 -13.99
N VAL A 57 5.86 1.03 -14.12
CA VAL A 57 5.96 -0.15 -13.25
C VAL A 57 7.28 -0.06 -12.49
N LEU A 58 7.19 -0.07 -11.16
CA LEU A 58 8.37 -0.08 -10.30
C LEU A 58 8.59 -1.50 -9.78
N LEU A 59 9.78 -2.04 -10.02
CA LEU A 59 10.24 -3.28 -9.41
C LEU A 59 11.18 -2.90 -8.26
N CYS A 60 10.73 -3.15 -7.04
CA CYS A 60 11.38 -2.68 -5.83
C CYS A 60 11.89 -3.85 -4.99
N TYR A 61 13.10 -3.66 -4.47
CA TYR A 61 13.71 -4.53 -3.47
C TYR A 61 14.15 -3.71 -2.27
N SER A 62 14.13 -4.30 -1.08
CA SER A 62 14.86 -3.69 0.03
C SER A 62 16.35 -3.65 -0.31
N GLU A 63 17.06 -2.66 0.22
CA GLU A 63 18.48 -2.48 -0.04
C GLU A 63 19.33 -3.76 0.14
N LYS A 64 19.00 -4.56 1.16
CA LYS A 64 19.74 -5.78 1.54
C LYS A 64 19.26 -7.05 0.81
N SER A 65 18.21 -6.95 -0.01
CA SER A 65 17.54 -8.12 -0.60
C SER A 65 17.38 -8.02 -2.11
N LEU A 66 18.23 -7.23 -2.77
CA LEU A 66 18.21 -7.10 -4.23
C LEU A 66 18.47 -8.48 -4.87
N GLY A 67 17.60 -8.87 -5.81
CA GLY A 67 17.68 -10.15 -6.50
C GLY A 67 17.00 -11.32 -5.78
N ASN A 68 16.54 -11.16 -4.54
CA ASN A 68 15.74 -12.19 -3.86
C ASN A 68 14.29 -12.19 -4.38
N PRO A 69 13.82 -13.25 -5.06
CA PRO A 69 12.47 -13.30 -5.63
C PRO A 69 11.34 -13.04 -4.62
N ASP A 70 11.51 -13.46 -3.37
CA ASP A 70 10.49 -13.30 -2.32
C ASP A 70 10.41 -11.88 -1.78
N ALA A 71 11.49 -11.11 -1.94
CA ALA A 71 11.55 -9.71 -1.53
C ALA A 71 11.05 -8.74 -2.60
N LEU A 72 10.76 -9.23 -3.82
CA LEU A 72 10.29 -8.41 -4.93
C LEU A 72 8.91 -7.81 -4.62
N ARG A 73 8.83 -6.48 -4.69
CA ARG A 73 7.57 -5.73 -4.68
C ARG A 73 7.39 -5.03 -6.01
N VAL A 74 6.18 -5.10 -6.56
CA VAL A 74 5.84 -4.48 -7.85
C VAL A 74 4.73 -3.45 -7.63
N PHE A 75 4.99 -2.20 -8.02
CA PHE A 75 4.06 -1.08 -7.95
C PHE A 75 3.74 -0.56 -9.34
N ILE A 76 2.55 0.04 -9.53
CA ILE A 76 2.11 0.58 -10.82
C ILE A 76 1.62 2.00 -10.63
N SER A 77 1.99 2.92 -11.50
CA SER A 77 1.43 4.27 -11.58
C SER A 77 0.98 4.57 -13.00
N MET A 78 -0.21 5.15 -13.15
CA MET A 78 -0.64 5.72 -14.43
C MET A 78 -0.05 7.13 -14.65
N GLN A 79 0.43 7.77 -13.59
CA GLN A 79 1.04 9.09 -13.64
C GLN A 79 2.52 8.94 -13.98
N THR A 80 2.86 9.10 -15.26
CA THR A 80 4.24 8.97 -15.75
C THR A 80 5.11 10.19 -15.42
N ASN A 81 4.48 11.33 -15.11
CA ASN A 81 5.16 12.56 -14.70
C ASN A 81 5.76 12.49 -13.28
N LEU A 82 5.26 11.59 -12.42
CA LEU A 82 5.80 11.43 -11.08
C LEU A 82 7.17 10.76 -11.08
N SER A 83 8.03 11.19 -10.17
CA SER A 83 9.30 10.53 -9.87
C SER A 83 9.08 9.18 -9.16
N THR A 84 10.11 8.33 -9.17
CA THR A 84 10.09 7.05 -8.44
C THR A 84 9.85 7.25 -6.94
N GLN A 85 10.44 8.30 -6.38
CA GLN A 85 10.30 8.68 -4.97
C GLN A 85 8.83 9.02 -4.64
N GLU A 86 8.21 9.93 -5.40
CA GLU A 86 6.82 10.36 -5.18
C GLU A 86 5.83 9.20 -5.29
N ILE A 87 6.02 8.33 -6.30
CA ILE A 87 5.16 7.15 -6.48
C ILE A 87 5.22 6.27 -5.23
N LEU A 88 6.42 5.98 -4.72
CA LEU A 88 6.58 5.11 -3.56
C LEU A 88 6.13 5.77 -2.25
N GLU A 89 6.32 7.08 -2.08
CA GLU A 89 5.75 7.84 -0.96
C GLU A 89 4.22 7.82 -0.97
N MET A 90 3.59 7.98 -2.14
CA MET A 90 2.15 7.80 -2.28
C MET A 90 1.71 6.39 -1.90
N TYR A 91 2.45 5.37 -2.35
CA TYR A 91 2.18 3.98 -1.96
C TYR A 91 2.40 3.72 -0.47
N ALA A 92 3.31 4.43 0.19
CA ALA A 92 3.48 4.34 1.65
C ALA A 92 2.25 4.86 2.39
N LYS A 93 1.63 5.95 1.90
CA LYS A 93 0.38 6.48 2.47
C LYS A 93 -0.76 5.46 2.37
N ARG A 94 -0.79 4.60 1.34
CA ARG A 94 -1.79 3.53 1.20
C ARG A 94 -1.80 2.55 2.38
N TRP A 95 -0.67 2.34 3.07
CA TRP A 95 -0.61 1.49 4.25
C TRP A 95 -1.63 1.89 5.33
N SER A 96 -1.93 3.20 5.45
CA SER A 96 -2.97 3.69 6.37
C SER A 96 -4.33 3.03 6.15
N ILE A 97 -4.70 2.71 4.91
CA ILE A 97 -5.95 2.02 4.58
C ILE A 97 -5.91 0.57 5.09
N GLU A 98 -4.78 -0.10 4.96
CA GLU A 98 -4.61 -1.47 5.50
C GLU A 98 -4.67 -1.48 7.03
N VAL A 99 -4.09 -0.46 7.68
CA VAL A 99 -4.19 -0.26 9.13
C VAL A 99 -5.64 0.01 9.54
N PHE A 100 -6.37 0.87 8.81
CA PHE A 100 -7.80 1.11 9.03
C PHE A 100 -8.58 -0.21 9.02
N PHE A 101 -8.44 -1.01 7.96
CA PHE A 101 -9.16 -2.27 7.83
C PHE A 101 -8.79 -3.29 8.91
N ARG A 102 -7.52 -3.35 9.29
CA ARG A 102 -7.05 -4.20 10.39
C ARG A 102 -7.72 -3.79 11.71
N ASN A 103 -7.75 -2.50 12.01
CA ASN A 103 -8.37 -1.97 13.23
C ASN A 103 -9.88 -2.25 13.24
N CYS A 104 -10.58 -2.03 12.12
CA CYS A 104 -12.00 -2.34 12.00
C CYS A 104 -12.30 -3.82 12.28
N LYS A 105 -11.49 -4.74 11.75
CA LYS A 105 -11.68 -6.19 12.00
C LYS A 105 -11.34 -6.54 13.45
N GLN A 106 -10.14 -6.21 13.91
CA GLN A 106 -9.63 -6.70 15.20
C GLN A 106 -10.30 -6.04 16.41
N LYS A 107 -10.70 -4.77 16.30
CA LYS A 107 -11.16 -3.96 17.45
C LYS A 107 -12.62 -3.55 17.35
N LEU A 108 -13.13 -3.36 16.13
CA LEU A 108 -14.53 -2.99 15.87
C LEU A 108 -15.38 -4.17 15.38
N ALA A 109 -14.86 -5.41 15.49
CA ALA A 109 -15.55 -6.66 15.18
C ALA A 109 -16.18 -6.72 13.77
N PHE A 110 -15.61 -5.99 12.80
CA PHE A 110 -16.13 -5.94 11.44
C PHE A 110 -16.15 -7.32 10.77
N ASP A 111 -15.18 -8.17 11.08
CA ASP A 111 -15.09 -9.55 10.58
C ASP A 111 -16.16 -10.49 11.18
N LYS A 112 -16.74 -10.14 12.32
CA LYS A 112 -17.82 -10.89 12.98
C LYS A 112 -19.22 -10.43 12.54
N CYS A 113 -19.30 -9.33 11.81
CA CYS A 113 -20.58 -8.75 11.41
C CYS A 113 -21.17 -9.47 10.19
N GLN A 114 -22.31 -10.16 10.35
CA GLN A 114 -22.99 -10.87 9.26
C GLN A 114 -24.10 -10.03 8.63
N LEU A 115 -23.73 -8.97 7.90
CA LEU A 115 -24.68 -8.12 7.18
C LEU A 115 -24.94 -8.65 5.77
N ARG A 116 -26.20 -8.91 5.44
CA ARG A 116 -26.63 -9.40 4.11
C ARG A 116 -27.39 -8.36 3.28
N LYS A 117 -27.96 -7.34 3.93
CA LYS A 117 -28.73 -6.27 3.27
C LYS A 117 -27.80 -5.10 2.95
N GLN A 118 -27.88 -4.57 1.72
CA GLN A 118 -27.10 -3.41 1.27
C GLN A 118 -27.18 -2.23 2.25
N ARG A 119 -28.39 -1.83 2.67
CA ARG A 119 -28.58 -0.75 3.66
C ARG A 119 -27.84 -1.00 4.99
N GLY A 120 -27.75 -2.26 5.43
CA GLY A 120 -27.01 -2.62 6.64
C GLY A 120 -25.51 -2.45 6.45
N ILE A 121 -25.00 -2.89 5.30
CA ILE A 121 -23.58 -2.73 4.91
C ILE A 121 -23.21 -1.25 4.86
N GLU A 122 -24.00 -0.42 4.19
CA GLU A 122 -23.78 1.04 4.08
C GLU A 122 -23.73 1.73 5.44
N ARG A 123 -24.70 1.44 6.33
CA ARG A 123 -24.72 1.98 7.69
C ARG A 123 -23.49 1.55 8.49
N MET A 124 -23.10 0.29 8.39
CA MET A 124 -21.90 -0.22 9.06
C MET A 124 -20.63 0.49 8.58
N TRP A 125 -20.49 0.72 7.28
CA TRP A 125 -19.35 1.48 6.73
C TRP A 125 -19.24 2.88 7.33
N LEU A 126 -20.36 3.61 7.41
CA LEU A 126 -20.39 4.94 8.01
C LEU A 126 -20.01 4.90 9.49
N LEU A 127 -20.56 3.96 10.26
CA LEU A 127 -20.27 3.81 11.68
C LEU A 127 -18.80 3.47 11.93
N LEU A 128 -18.25 2.49 11.21
CA LEU A 128 -16.83 2.12 11.34
C LEU A 128 -15.89 3.26 10.99
N SER A 129 -16.22 4.01 9.93
CA SER A 129 -15.43 5.16 9.50
C SER A 129 -15.46 6.27 10.55
N LEU A 130 -16.64 6.56 11.10
CA LEU A 130 -16.83 7.56 12.15
C LEU A 130 -16.09 7.19 13.44
N VAL A 131 -16.28 5.95 13.93
CA VAL A 131 -15.61 5.48 15.15
C VAL A 131 -14.09 5.51 14.98
N HIS A 132 -13.58 5.05 13.83
CA HIS A 132 -12.15 5.11 13.55
C HIS A 132 -11.63 6.54 13.49
N PHE A 133 -12.36 7.44 12.84
CA PHE A 133 -12.02 8.86 12.78
C PHE A 133 -11.92 9.44 14.19
N LEU A 134 -12.95 9.27 15.02
CA LEU A 134 -12.96 9.76 16.40
C LEU A 134 -11.78 9.23 17.22
N CYS A 135 -11.46 7.93 17.11
CA CYS A 135 -10.32 7.33 17.78
C CYS A 135 -8.97 7.93 17.33
N CYS A 136 -8.88 8.42 16.10
CA CYS A 136 -7.66 9.02 15.54
C CYS A 136 -7.54 10.53 15.77
N THR A 137 -8.64 11.23 16.08
CA THR A 137 -8.68 12.70 16.18
C THR A 137 -8.70 13.24 17.60
N LEU A 138 -8.72 12.39 18.63
CA LEU A 138 -8.65 12.85 20.02
C LEU A 138 -7.42 13.74 20.24
N PRO A 139 -7.58 14.94 20.85
CA PRO A 139 -6.53 15.96 20.93
C PRO A 139 -5.21 15.45 21.50
N ASP A 140 -5.28 14.64 22.56
CA ASP A 140 -4.11 14.13 23.27
C ASP A 140 -3.45 12.92 22.58
N TYR A 141 -4.08 12.39 21.52
CA TYR A 141 -3.76 11.10 20.93
C TYR A 141 -3.72 11.09 19.39
N ARG A 142 -3.55 12.26 18.77
CA ARG A 142 -3.58 12.41 17.30
C ARG A 142 -2.76 11.33 16.59
N GLY A 143 -3.43 10.56 15.73
CA GLY A 143 -2.83 9.54 14.89
C GLY A 143 -2.65 8.16 15.52
N ALA A 144 -3.01 7.96 16.80
CA ALA A 144 -2.90 6.66 17.48
C ALA A 144 -4.28 6.07 17.79
N PHE A 145 -4.86 5.34 16.82
CA PHE A 145 -6.15 4.66 16.95
C PHE A 145 -6.31 3.89 18.28
N GLU A 146 -5.28 3.16 18.71
CA GLU A 146 -5.33 2.34 19.94
C GLU A 146 -5.58 3.18 21.20
N LYS A 147 -4.97 4.35 21.31
CA LYS A 147 -5.15 5.23 22.48
C LYS A 147 -6.55 5.80 22.51
N GLY A 148 -7.06 6.26 21.36
CA GLY A 148 -8.43 6.73 21.28
C GLY A 148 -9.47 5.63 21.50
N PHE A 149 -9.21 4.43 20.99
CA PHE A 149 -10.06 3.27 21.24
C PHE A 149 -10.10 2.90 22.72
N ALA A 150 -8.95 2.91 23.42
CA ALA A 150 -8.89 2.67 24.85
C ALA A 150 -9.70 3.71 25.64
N TYR A 151 -9.50 5.00 25.32
CA TYR A 151 -10.26 6.11 25.92
C TYR A 151 -11.78 5.93 25.77
N PHE A 152 -12.28 5.74 24.55
CA PHE A 152 -13.73 5.58 24.34
C PHE A 152 -14.27 4.31 24.99
N ARG A 153 -13.49 3.23 25.02
CA ARG A 153 -13.88 1.99 25.70
C ARG A 153 -14.03 2.21 27.21
N GLU A 154 -13.13 2.96 27.83
CA GLU A 154 -13.22 3.28 29.26
C GLU A 154 -14.44 4.16 29.56
N CYS A 155 -14.69 5.21 28.77
CA CYS A 155 -15.87 6.04 28.92
C CYS A 155 -17.19 5.25 28.81
N LEU A 156 -17.25 4.28 27.89
CA LEU A 156 -18.44 3.45 27.68
C LEU A 156 -18.64 2.38 28.75
N LEU A 157 -17.58 1.92 29.41
CA LEU A 157 -17.66 0.95 30.51
C LEU A 157 -17.95 1.61 31.87
N GLN A 158 -17.77 2.93 31.96
CA GLN A 158 -18.11 3.74 33.13
C GLN A 158 -19.54 4.31 33.10
N ALA A 159 -20.27 4.13 31.99
CA ALA A 159 -21.65 4.55 31.78
C ALA A 159 -22.62 3.37 31.96
#